data_AF-A0A2I0QQ08-F1
#
_entry.id   AF-A0A2I0QQ08-F1
#
_cell.length_a   1.000
_cell.length_b   1.000
_cell.length_c   1.000
_cell.angle_alpha   90.00
_cell.angle_beta   90.00
_cell.angle_gamma   90.00
#
_symmetry.space_group_name_H-M   'P 1'
#
loop_
_entity.id
_entity.type
_entity.pdbx_description
1 polymer ?
#
loop_
_entity_poly.entity_id
_entity_poly.type
_entity_poly.pdbx_seq_one_letter_code
_entity_poly.pdbx_strand_id
1 'polypeptide(L)'
;MKNNQKILIGIGILALIALLASLLLFVMPAGTDRTPQDTNDIYIPVRGEGVGSVGNNTGEQRFSYWISLCNGKNDEIFVSWIEPIYSNELLKKSQTKNHKVIVEKTILPNNCTKINGELIFDSKGLSKTEINSWDPYITGFRISYEKIIQLD
;
A
#
# COMPACT_ATOMS: atom_id res chain seq x y z
N MET A 1 -8.21 69.04 -3.14
CA MET A 1 -8.17 67.96 -2.11
C MET A 1 -9.11 66.78 -2.35
N LYS A 2 -10.28 66.92 -3.01
CA LYS A 2 -11.24 65.80 -3.20
C LYS A 2 -10.82 64.67 -4.18
N ASN A 3 -9.88 64.91 -5.10
CA ASN A 3 -9.51 63.92 -6.12
C ASN A 3 -8.57 62.81 -5.61
N ASN A 4 -7.64 63.15 -4.71
CA ASN A 4 -6.63 62.20 -4.24
C ASN A 4 -7.24 61.14 -3.30
N GLN A 5 -8.36 61.47 -2.64
CA GLN A 5 -9.07 60.56 -1.74
C GLN A 5 -9.83 59.46 -2.50
N LYS A 6 -10.37 59.77 -3.69
CA LYS A 6 -11.05 58.79 -4.55
C LYS A 6 -10.07 57.78 -5.16
N ILE A 7 -8.87 58.23 -5.50
CA ILE A 7 -7.80 57.38 -6.05
C ILE A 7 -7.28 56.42 -4.99
N LEU A 8 -7.06 56.90 -3.75
CA LEU A 8 -6.60 56.05 -2.64
C LEU A 8 -7.62 54.94 -2.29
N ILE A 9 -8.92 55.26 -2.32
CA ILE A 9 -9.99 54.29 -2.08
C ILE A 9 -10.05 53.25 -3.21
N GLY A 10 -9.89 53.67 -4.47
CA GLY A 10 -9.87 52.76 -5.62
C GLY A 10 -8.70 51.76 -5.58
N ILE A 11 -7.50 52.22 -5.20
CA ILE A 11 -6.32 51.36 -5.07
C ILE A 11 -6.49 50.37 -3.90
N GLY A 12 -7.07 50.82 -2.77
CA GLY A 12 -7.34 49.95 -1.62
C GLY A 12 -8.34 48.82 -1.94
N ILE A 13 -9.38 49.11 -2.71
CA ILE A 13 -10.37 48.10 -3.13
C ILE A 13 -9.75 47.09 -4.11
N LEU A 14 -8.93 47.55 -5.08
CA LEU A 14 -8.22 46.67 -6.01
C LEU A 14 -7.21 45.76 -5.29
N ALA A 15 -6.50 46.28 -4.28
CA ALA A 15 -5.59 45.49 -3.47
C ALA A 15 -6.31 44.42 -2.63
N LEU A 16 -7.49 44.74 -2.09
CA LEU A 16 -8.31 43.80 -1.31
C LEU A 16 -8.86 42.65 -2.18
N ILE A 17 -9.29 42.97 -3.40
CA ILE A 17 -9.77 41.96 -4.37
C ILE A 17 -8.62 41.03 -4.80
N ALA A 18 -7.42 41.57 -5.04
CA ALA A 18 -6.25 40.76 -5.37
C ALA A 18 -5.84 39.82 -4.22
N LEU A 19 -5.98 40.25 -2.98
CA LEU A 19 -5.66 39.45 -1.79
C LEU A 19 -6.68 38.32 -1.54
N LEU A 20 -7.97 38.59 -1.81
CA LEU A 20 -9.04 37.57 -1.76
C LEU A 20 -8.89 36.53 -2.88
N ALA A 21 -8.45 36.96 -4.07
CA ALA A 21 -8.21 36.05 -5.19
C ALA A 21 -7.00 35.12 -4.95
N SER A 22 -5.96 35.58 -4.23
CA SER A 22 -4.80 34.71 -3.92
C SER A 22 -5.11 33.66 -2.85
N LEU A 23 -6.05 33.95 -1.93
CA LEU A 23 -6.47 33.01 -0.89
C LEU A 23 -7.26 31.81 -1.45
N LEU A 24 -7.90 31.96 -2.61
CA LEU A 24 -8.66 30.91 -3.29
C LEU A 24 -7.79 29.93 -4.10
N LEU A 25 -6.50 30.22 -4.30
CA LEU A 25 -5.60 29.36 -5.09
C LEU A 25 -4.95 28.21 -4.30
N PHE A 26 -5.18 28.11 -2.99
CA PHE A 26 -4.58 27.06 -2.14
C PHE A 26 -5.51 25.90 -1.78
N VAL A 27 -6.73 25.85 -2.30
CA VAL A 27 -7.61 24.69 -2.15
C VAL A 27 -7.34 23.72 -3.29
N MET A 28 -6.14 23.15 -3.33
CA MET A 28 -5.93 21.92 -4.10
C MET A 28 -6.46 20.77 -3.24
N PRO A 29 -7.55 20.09 -3.63
CA PRO A 29 -7.80 18.78 -3.06
C PRO A 29 -6.61 17.91 -3.44
N ALA A 30 -5.89 17.41 -2.43
CA ALA A 30 -4.99 16.28 -2.58
C ALA A 30 -5.85 15.04 -2.89
N GLY A 31 -6.45 15.03 -4.08
CA GLY A 31 -7.11 13.89 -4.66
C GLY A 31 -6.00 12.92 -5.03
N THR A 32 -5.65 12.04 -4.09
CA THR A 32 -5.06 10.78 -4.49
C THR A 32 -6.19 10.06 -5.22
N ASP A 33 -6.18 10.13 -6.56
CA ASP A 33 -6.98 9.26 -7.41
C ASP A 33 -6.52 7.83 -7.16
N ARG A 34 -7.02 7.23 -6.07
CA ARG A 34 -7.22 5.79 -6.05
C ARG A 34 -8.50 5.61 -6.84
N THR A 35 -8.34 5.37 -8.14
CA THR A 35 -9.40 4.80 -8.96
C THR A 35 -10.03 3.67 -8.14
N PRO A 36 -11.35 3.71 -7.87
CA PRO A 36 -12.04 2.56 -7.30
C PRO A 36 -11.76 1.40 -8.26
N GLN A 37 -10.97 0.44 -7.83
CA GLN A 37 -10.74 -0.76 -8.60
C GLN A 37 -12.08 -1.49 -8.62
N ASP A 38 -12.83 -1.33 -9.71
CA ASP A 38 -14.02 -2.11 -10.01
C ASP A 38 -13.59 -3.57 -10.05
N THR A 39 -13.73 -4.25 -8.91
CA THR A 39 -13.18 -5.58 -8.72
C THR A 39 -14.32 -6.47 -8.29
N ASN A 40 -15.04 -7.00 -9.26
CA ASN A 40 -15.70 -8.29 -9.13
C ASN A 40 -14.65 -9.43 -8.98
N ASP A 41 -13.55 -9.17 -8.28
CA ASP A 41 -12.38 -10.03 -8.20
C ASP A 41 -11.70 -9.95 -6.83
N ILE A 42 -10.68 -10.77 -6.64
CA ILE A 42 -9.86 -10.76 -5.42
C ILE A 42 -8.82 -9.64 -5.54
N TYR A 43 -8.71 -8.80 -4.50
CA TYR A 43 -7.80 -7.64 -4.52
C TYR A 43 -7.16 -7.37 -3.16
N ILE A 44 -6.08 -6.58 -3.18
CA ILE A 44 -5.29 -6.20 -2.00
C ILE A 44 -5.25 -4.67 -1.90
N PRO A 45 -6.19 -4.02 -1.17
CA PRO A 45 -6.25 -2.56 -1.12
C PRO A 45 -5.22 -1.92 -0.21
N VAL A 46 -4.70 -2.68 0.78
CA VAL A 46 -3.76 -2.19 1.78
C VAL A 46 -2.73 -3.26 2.10
N ARG A 47 -1.48 -2.84 2.24
CA ARG A 47 -0.36 -3.66 2.69
C ARG A 47 0.57 -2.83 3.58
N GLY A 48 1.34 -3.52 4.42
CA GLY A 48 2.45 -2.92 5.16
C GLY A 48 3.58 -3.92 5.31
N GLU A 49 4.81 -3.41 5.42
CA GLU A 49 6.01 -4.22 5.47
C GLU A 49 7.09 -3.58 6.35
N GLY A 50 8.07 -4.37 6.77
CA GLY A 50 9.17 -3.90 7.58
C GLY A 50 10.28 -4.93 7.69
N VAL A 51 11.48 -4.44 7.99
CA VAL A 51 12.68 -5.25 8.20
C VAL A 51 13.14 -5.11 9.65
N GLY A 52 13.40 -6.24 10.31
CA GLY A 52 13.81 -6.29 11.71
C GLY A 52 14.87 -7.38 11.98
N SER A 53 15.42 -7.39 13.19
CA SER A 53 16.41 -8.36 13.62
C SER A 53 15.81 -9.73 13.97
N VAL A 54 16.56 -10.79 13.74
CA VAL A 54 16.22 -12.15 14.19
C VAL A 54 16.94 -12.44 15.51
N GLY A 55 16.28 -12.15 16.63
CA GLY A 55 16.86 -12.32 17.96
C GLY A 55 18.19 -11.56 18.10
N ASN A 56 19.24 -12.27 18.53
CA ASN A 56 20.58 -11.71 18.71
C ASN A 56 21.51 -11.96 17.49
N ASN A 57 21.02 -12.55 16.39
CA ASN A 57 21.82 -12.83 15.21
C ASN A 57 21.93 -11.59 14.32
N THR A 58 23.12 -11.00 14.20
CA THR A 58 23.37 -9.82 13.36
C THR A 58 23.52 -10.14 11.88
N GLY A 59 23.68 -11.42 11.54
CA GLY A 59 23.80 -11.90 10.17
C GLY A 59 22.46 -12.21 9.50
N GLU A 60 21.36 -12.19 10.25
CA GLU A 60 20.02 -12.54 9.75
C GLU A 60 19.04 -11.42 10.04
N GLN A 61 18.19 -11.15 9.06
CA GLN A 61 17.10 -10.20 9.21
C GLN A 61 15.78 -10.85 8.78
N ARG A 62 14.71 -10.39 9.42
CA ARG A 62 13.34 -10.77 9.12
C ARG A 62 12.69 -9.65 8.33
N PHE A 63 12.33 -9.93 7.09
CA PHE A 63 11.33 -9.16 6.37
C PHE A 63 9.94 -9.65 6.80
N SER A 64 9.11 -8.77 7.35
CA SER A 64 7.73 -9.07 7.76
C SER A 64 6.77 -8.23 6.93
N TYR A 65 5.63 -8.80 6.56
CA TYR A 65 4.60 -8.07 5.85
C TYR A 65 3.22 -8.49 6.32
N TRP A 66 2.24 -7.63 6.05
CA TRP A 66 0.83 -7.96 6.14
C TRP A 66 0.09 -7.38 4.95
N ILE A 67 -0.96 -8.07 4.52
CA ILE A 67 -1.90 -7.62 3.50
C ILE A 67 -3.32 -7.72 4.01
N SER A 68 -4.19 -6.86 3.50
CA SER A 68 -5.64 -7.07 3.55
C SER A 68 -6.05 -7.75 2.24
N LEU A 69 -6.45 -9.02 2.27
CA LEU A 69 -6.97 -9.73 1.10
C LEU A 69 -8.49 -9.64 1.10
N CYS A 70 -9.07 -9.07 0.04
CA CYS A 70 -10.50 -8.80 -0.06
C CYS A 70 -11.14 -9.63 -1.17
N ASN A 71 -12.36 -10.11 -0.91
CA ASN A 71 -13.20 -10.75 -1.90
C ASN A 71 -14.18 -9.72 -2.46
N GLY A 72 -13.94 -9.20 -3.66
CA GLY A 72 -14.90 -8.35 -4.37
C GLY A 72 -15.92 -9.11 -5.20
N LYS A 73 -15.91 -10.46 -5.19
CA LYS A 73 -16.91 -11.27 -5.88
C LYS A 73 -18.22 -11.31 -5.10
N ASN A 74 -19.31 -11.64 -5.80
CA ASN A 74 -20.64 -11.83 -5.22
C ASN A 74 -20.81 -13.16 -4.48
N ASP A 75 -19.91 -14.12 -4.72
CA ASP A 75 -19.92 -15.43 -4.07
C ASP A 75 -18.76 -15.54 -3.06
N GLU A 76 -18.92 -16.39 -2.05
CA GLU A 76 -17.83 -16.73 -1.14
C GLU A 76 -16.68 -17.45 -1.87
N ILE A 77 -15.46 -17.22 -1.40
CA ILE A 77 -14.26 -17.88 -1.90
C ILE A 77 -13.54 -18.58 -0.77
N PHE A 78 -12.96 -19.74 -1.04
CA PHE A 78 -12.02 -20.38 -0.13
C PHE A 78 -10.60 -20.09 -0.60
N VAL A 79 -9.77 -19.43 0.22
CA VAL A 79 -8.38 -19.14 -0.08
C VAL A 79 -7.50 -20.17 0.61
N SER A 80 -6.82 -21.02 -0.16
CA SER A 80 -5.93 -22.05 0.37
C SER A 80 -4.59 -21.45 0.82
N TRP A 81 -3.93 -20.70 -0.07
CA TRP A 81 -2.62 -20.10 0.19
C TRP A 81 -2.40 -18.84 -0.65
N ILE A 82 -1.47 -18.01 -0.18
CA ILE A 82 -0.89 -16.91 -0.95
C ILE A 82 0.62 -17.09 -1.05
N GLU A 83 1.22 -16.57 -2.11
CA GLU A 83 2.67 -16.59 -2.32
C GLU A 83 3.12 -15.21 -2.79
N PRO A 84 3.95 -14.48 -2.01
CA PRO A 84 4.53 -13.22 -2.46
C PRO A 84 5.52 -13.45 -3.60
N ILE A 85 5.52 -12.54 -4.56
CA ILE A 85 6.54 -12.44 -5.60
C ILE A 85 7.57 -11.40 -5.11
N TYR A 86 8.61 -11.90 -4.44
CA TYR A 86 9.68 -11.07 -3.89
C TYR A 86 10.61 -10.51 -4.99
N SER A 87 11.28 -9.39 -4.70
CA SER A 87 12.37 -8.88 -5.55
C SER A 87 13.51 -9.89 -5.66
N ASN A 88 14.26 -9.82 -6.76
CA ASN A 88 15.34 -10.77 -7.03
C ASN A 88 16.45 -10.69 -5.97
N GLU A 89 16.71 -9.50 -5.45
CA GLU A 89 17.70 -9.20 -4.43
C GLU A 89 17.35 -9.92 -3.12
N LEU A 90 16.09 -9.78 -2.68
CA LEU A 90 15.59 -10.44 -1.47
C LEU A 90 15.55 -11.97 -1.65
N LEU A 91 15.14 -12.47 -2.81
CA LEU A 91 15.13 -13.91 -3.11
C LEU A 91 16.53 -14.53 -3.06
N LYS A 92 17.53 -13.88 -3.66
CA LYS A 92 18.93 -14.36 -3.67
C LYS A 92 19.51 -14.49 -2.26
N LYS A 93 19.04 -13.67 -1.32
CA LYS A 93 19.47 -13.68 0.07
C LYS A 93 18.54 -14.48 0.98
N SER A 94 17.40 -14.95 0.47
CA SER A 94 16.42 -15.68 1.27
C SER A 94 16.99 -17.00 1.77
N GLN A 95 16.84 -17.24 3.06
CA GLN A 95 17.09 -18.52 3.70
C GLN A 95 15.80 -19.36 3.79
N THR A 96 14.65 -18.75 3.49
CA THR A 96 13.34 -19.38 3.53
C THR A 96 13.12 -20.15 2.23
N LYS A 97 12.85 -21.46 2.31
CA LYS A 97 12.69 -22.32 1.11
C LYS A 97 11.30 -22.29 0.51
N ASN A 98 10.27 -22.15 1.34
CA ASN A 98 8.87 -22.09 0.92
C ASN A 98 8.31 -20.73 1.27
N HIS A 99 7.84 -20.00 0.26
CA HIS A 99 7.31 -18.64 0.41
C HIS A 99 5.78 -18.61 0.48
N LYS A 100 5.12 -19.77 0.38
CA LYS A 100 3.67 -19.88 0.54
C LYS A 100 3.27 -19.65 1.99
N VAL A 101 2.32 -18.74 2.18
CA VAL A 101 1.59 -18.58 3.43
C VAL A 101 0.28 -19.32 3.30
N ILE A 102 0.09 -20.33 4.15
CA ILE A 102 -1.16 -21.07 4.25
C ILE A 102 -2.20 -20.18 4.92
N VAL A 103 -3.37 -20.05 4.28
CA VAL A 103 -4.46 -19.19 4.74
C VAL A 103 -5.61 -20.05 5.24
N GLU A 104 -6.10 -20.95 4.39
CA GLU A 104 -7.23 -21.86 4.65
C GLU A 104 -8.45 -21.15 5.26
N LYS A 105 -8.89 -20.08 4.59
CA LYS A 105 -10.06 -19.31 5.04
C LYS A 105 -11.04 -19.04 3.92
N THR A 106 -12.31 -19.14 4.28
CA THR A 106 -13.41 -18.59 3.50
C THR A 106 -13.47 -17.07 3.70
N ILE A 107 -13.55 -16.33 2.59
CA ILE A 107 -13.77 -14.89 2.58
C ILE A 107 -15.13 -14.63 1.93
N LEU A 108 -16.07 -14.12 2.72
CA LEU A 108 -17.40 -13.77 2.26
C LEU A 108 -17.36 -12.60 1.25
N PRO A 109 -18.40 -12.44 0.42
CA PRO A 109 -18.53 -11.29 -0.49
C PRO A 109 -18.30 -9.95 0.22
N ASN A 110 -17.54 -9.07 -0.41
CA ASN A 110 -17.19 -7.71 0.05
C ASN A 110 -16.47 -7.65 1.41
N ASN A 111 -15.96 -8.78 1.91
CA ASN A 111 -15.18 -8.83 3.14
C ASN A 111 -13.68 -8.97 2.87
N CYS A 112 -12.89 -8.63 3.88
CA CYS A 112 -11.44 -8.73 3.84
C CYS A 112 -10.89 -9.53 5.02
N THR A 113 -9.74 -10.17 4.82
CA THR A 113 -8.99 -10.83 5.87
C THR A 113 -7.55 -10.36 5.91
N LYS A 114 -7.00 -10.18 7.11
CA LYS A 114 -5.60 -9.82 7.29
C LYS A 114 -4.73 -11.08 7.22
N ILE A 115 -3.78 -11.09 6.31
CA ILE A 115 -2.79 -12.16 6.17
C ILE A 115 -1.43 -11.58 6.51
N ASN A 116 -0.67 -12.29 7.35
CA ASN A 116 0.69 -11.91 7.71
C ASN A 116 1.66 -12.94 7.12
N GLY A 117 2.85 -12.51 6.75
CA GLY A 117 3.91 -13.40 6.36
C GLY A 117 5.27 -12.83 6.72
N GLU A 118 6.27 -13.70 6.64
CA GLU A 118 7.66 -13.35 6.93
C GLU A 118 8.62 -14.12 6.03
N LEU A 119 9.79 -13.53 5.84
CA LEU A 119 10.91 -14.14 5.13
C LEU A 119 12.19 -13.80 5.89
N ILE A 120 12.98 -14.82 6.21
CA ILE A 120 14.32 -14.66 6.77
C ILE A 120 15.33 -14.62 5.63
N PHE A 121 16.25 -13.65 5.66
CA PHE A 121 17.32 -13.50 4.69
C PHE A 121 18.67 -13.22 5.36
N ASP A 122 19.75 -13.61 4.68
CA ASP A 122 21.12 -13.35 5.10
C ASP A 122 21.49 -11.88 4.82
N SER A 123 21.71 -11.12 5.89
CA SER A 123 22.09 -9.72 5.84
C SER A 123 23.60 -9.48 5.99
N LYS A 124 24.42 -10.54 6.07
CA LYS A 124 25.88 -10.38 6.27
C LYS A 124 26.50 -9.59 5.12
N GLY A 125 27.29 -8.59 5.50
CA GLY A 125 28.00 -7.72 4.57
C GLY A 125 27.13 -6.67 3.89
N LEU A 126 25.85 -6.53 4.28
CA LEU A 126 24.96 -5.51 3.73
C LEU A 126 24.77 -4.37 4.73
N SER A 127 24.85 -3.14 4.23
CA SER A 127 24.44 -1.95 4.96
C SER A 127 22.91 -1.81 4.95
N LYS A 128 22.37 -1.02 5.89
CA LYS A 128 20.94 -0.66 5.91
C LYS A 128 20.48 0.02 4.61
N THR A 129 21.34 0.84 4.02
CA THR A 129 21.04 1.56 2.76
C THR A 129 20.90 0.59 1.59
N GLU A 130 21.76 -0.42 1.51
CA GLU A 130 21.66 -1.45 0.47
C GLU A 130 20.37 -2.25 0.61
N ILE A 131 20.02 -2.68 1.84
CA ILE A 131 18.76 -3.41 2.08
C ILE A 131 17.56 -2.55 1.65
N ASN A 132 17.55 -1.27 2.04
CA ASN A 132 16.47 -0.34 1.68
C ASN A 132 16.35 -0.07 0.17
N SER A 133 17.43 -0.24 -0.60
CA SER A 133 17.41 -0.08 -2.05
C SER A 133 16.72 -1.22 -2.80
N TRP A 134 16.35 -2.31 -2.12
CA TRP A 134 15.59 -3.42 -2.73
C TRP A 134 14.10 -3.15 -2.83
N ASP A 135 13.63 -1.98 -2.37
CA ASP A 135 12.25 -1.55 -2.52
C ASP A 135 11.86 -1.44 -4.01
N PRO A 136 10.70 -1.98 -4.42
CA PRO A 136 9.73 -2.72 -3.61
C PRO A 136 10.17 -4.16 -3.31
N TYR A 137 10.12 -4.55 -2.03
CA TYR A 137 10.48 -5.92 -1.61
C TYR A 137 9.51 -6.98 -2.14
N ILE A 138 8.22 -6.62 -2.27
CA ILE A 138 7.17 -7.44 -2.88
C ILE A 138 6.62 -6.75 -4.12
N THR A 139 6.75 -7.43 -5.26
CA THR A 139 6.29 -6.96 -6.57
C THR A 139 4.89 -7.46 -6.94
N GLY A 140 4.39 -8.50 -6.27
CA GLY A 140 3.06 -9.05 -6.52
C GLY A 140 2.74 -10.23 -5.60
N PHE A 141 1.58 -10.86 -5.82
CA PHE A 141 1.15 -12.06 -5.10
C PHE A 141 0.53 -13.06 -6.09
N ARG A 142 0.81 -14.35 -5.89
CA ARG A 142 -0.01 -15.44 -6.43
C ARG A 142 -1.00 -15.87 -5.35
N ILE A 143 -2.26 -16.06 -5.73
CA ILE A 143 -3.33 -16.42 -4.81
C ILE A 143 -3.99 -17.68 -5.35
N SER A 144 -4.05 -18.73 -4.51
CA SER A 144 -4.83 -19.93 -4.81
C SER A 144 -6.15 -19.84 -4.09
N TYR A 145 -7.23 -19.89 -4.84
CA TYR A 145 -8.57 -19.88 -4.31
C TYR A 145 -9.49 -20.80 -5.09
N GLU A 146 -10.55 -21.22 -4.42
CA GLU A 146 -11.60 -22.07 -4.96
C GLU A 146 -12.92 -21.30 -4.90
N LYS A 147 -13.72 -21.45 -5.96
CA LYS A 147 -15.11 -21.00 -5.97
C LYS A 147 -15.99 -22.13 -5.44
N ILE A 148 -16.86 -21.81 -4.49
CA ILE A 148 -17.85 -22.76 -3.99
C ILE A 148 -19.06 -22.74 -4.93
N ILE A 149 -19.45 -23.90 -5.44
CA ILE A 149 -20.67 -24.09 -6.25
C ILE A 149 -21.68 -24.81 -5.38
N GLN A 150 -22.78 -24.13 -5.07
CA GLN A 150 -23.93 -24.75 -4.39
C GLN A 150 -24.79 -25.46 -5.44
N LEU A 151 -25.26 -26.67 -5.11
CA LEU A 151 -26.20 -27.41 -5.93
C LEU A 151 -27.57 -27.30 -5.26
N ASP A 152 -28.58 -26.90 -6.05
CA ASP A 152 -29.97 -26.82 -5.65
C ASP A 152 -30.65 -28.21 -5.61
#